data_AF-A0A8T3Y5N1-F1
#
_entry.id   AF-A0A8T3Y5N1-F1
#
_cell.length_a   1.000
_cell.length_b   1.000
_cell.length_c   1.000
_cell.angle_alpha   90.00
_cell.angle_beta   90.00
_cell.angle_gamma   90.00
#
_symmetry.space_group_name_H-M   'P 1'
#
loop_
_entity.id
_entity.type
_entity.pdbx_description
1 polymer ?
#
loop_
_entity_poly.entity_id
_entity_poly.type
_entity_poly.pdbx_seq_one_letter_code
_entity_poly.pdbx_strand_id
1 'polypeptide(L)'
;MADPIAPPIASQEKRGFGSMTLFGSKPTPLEPADTSLQQDVQVMTTRLRVSEERYADLRRKLQLIEQNLLLHQKKNQQELKTLQSDVLEVKRLVRSMEDRIVTVIKELQLTSKKEDVDVLKRYVEMWDPIRFVSFEQVEKIIDEKMGKHTEEMHEE
;
A
#
# COMPACT_ATOMS: atom_id res chain seq x y z
N MET A 1 -6.75 35.93 11.76
CA MET A 1 -6.32 36.67 12.97
C MET A 1 -5.28 37.66 12.51
N ALA A 2 -5.65 38.93 12.54
CA ALA A 2 -4.86 40.06 12.11
C ALA A 2 -4.21 40.68 13.34
N ASP A 3 -2.91 40.94 13.30
CA ASP A 3 -2.20 41.74 14.28
C ASP A 3 -2.17 43.19 13.79
N PRO A 4 -2.59 44.15 14.63
CA PRO A 4 -2.07 45.51 14.56
C PRO A 4 -1.38 45.88 15.89
N ILE A 5 -0.61 46.98 15.82
CA ILE A 5 -0.28 47.95 16.89
C ILE A 5 1.23 48.15 17.04
N ALA A 6 1.66 49.30 16.51
CA ALA A 6 2.94 49.95 16.77
C ALA A 6 3.09 50.34 18.25
N PRO A 7 4.31 50.44 18.80
CA PRO A 7 4.52 51.06 20.10
C PRO A 7 4.60 52.60 19.99
N PRO A 8 4.06 53.34 20.99
CA PRO A 8 3.98 54.80 20.99
C PRO A 8 5.25 55.47 21.53
N ILE A 9 5.46 56.69 21.06
CA ILE A 9 6.41 57.68 21.59
C ILE A 9 5.88 58.18 22.95
N ALA A 10 6.70 58.08 24.01
CA ALA A 10 6.47 58.76 25.26
C ALA A 10 7.79 59.28 25.83
N SER A 11 7.95 60.60 25.75
CA SER A 11 8.98 61.40 26.40
C SER A 11 8.86 61.32 27.92
N GLN A 12 9.98 61.14 28.62
CA GLN A 12 10.13 61.63 29.99
C GLN A 12 11.42 62.41 30.14
N GLU A 13 11.22 63.70 30.38
CA GLU A 13 12.15 64.69 30.86
C GLU A 13 12.28 64.55 32.39
N LYS A 14 13.51 64.61 32.93
CA LYS A 14 13.81 65.31 34.21
C LYS A 14 15.31 65.41 34.51
N ARG A 15 15.79 66.65 34.37
CA ARG A 15 16.56 67.49 35.31
C ARG A 15 17.86 66.95 35.94
N GLY A 16 18.94 67.66 35.62
CA GLY A 16 20.05 67.96 36.52
C GLY A 16 20.52 69.40 36.29
N PHE A 17 20.36 70.25 37.30
CA PHE A 17 20.65 71.68 37.31
C PHE A 17 22.02 71.93 37.96
N GLY A 18 22.86 72.76 37.34
CA GLY A 18 23.94 73.49 38.01
C GLY A 18 25.36 73.20 37.49
N SER A 19 25.91 74.14 36.71
CA SER A 19 27.24 74.74 36.97
C SER A 19 27.55 75.76 35.87
N MET A 20 27.78 76.99 36.31
CA MET A 20 28.22 78.14 35.52
C MET A 20 29.70 77.95 35.15
N THR A 21 30.06 77.96 33.86
CA THR A 21 31.41 78.29 33.41
C THR A 21 31.36 79.02 32.07
N LEU A 22 31.85 80.25 32.12
CA LEU A 22 32.12 81.19 31.05
C LEU A 22 33.43 80.82 30.32
N PHE A 23 33.51 81.12 29.02
CA PHE A 23 34.68 81.14 28.13
C PHE A 23 35.34 79.82 27.70
N GLY A 24 35.33 79.58 26.38
CA GLY A 24 36.28 78.69 25.70
C GLY A 24 35.70 77.93 24.51
N SER A 25 35.49 78.59 23.37
CA SER A 25 35.33 77.92 22.08
C SER A 25 36.62 77.18 21.72
N LYS A 26 36.73 75.92 22.14
CA LYS A 26 37.71 75.00 21.58
C LYS A 26 37.19 74.53 20.22
N PRO A 27 37.99 74.60 19.14
CA PRO A 27 37.60 74.04 17.86
C PRO A 27 37.43 72.53 18.03
N THR A 28 36.26 72.02 17.67
CA THR A 28 35.99 70.60 17.48
C THR A 28 37.06 70.06 16.52
N PRO A 29 37.84 69.03 16.89
CA PRO A 29 38.71 68.36 15.94
C PRO A 29 37.83 67.82 14.81
N LEU A 30 38.10 68.26 13.58
CA LEU A 30 37.51 67.69 12.39
C LEU A 30 37.97 66.22 12.34
N GLU A 31 37.05 65.29 12.59
CA GLU A 31 37.30 63.89 12.29
C GLU A 31 37.58 63.76 10.79
N PRO A 32 38.64 63.04 10.38
CA PRO A 32 38.94 62.88 8.96
C PRO A 32 37.81 62.08 8.32
N ALA A 33 37.12 62.70 7.36
CA ALA A 33 36.02 62.10 6.58
C ALA A 33 36.42 60.85 5.78
N ASP A 34 37.70 60.45 5.82
CA ASP A 34 38.25 59.30 5.12
C ASP A 34 38.03 57.96 5.86
N THR A 35 37.68 57.98 7.15
CA THR A 35 37.46 56.75 7.94
C THR A 35 36.15 56.04 7.59
N SER A 36 35.12 56.77 7.15
CA SER A 36 33.81 56.19 6.78
C SER A 36 33.91 55.32 5.53
N LEU A 37 34.61 55.78 4.49
CA LEU A 37 34.84 55.02 3.26
C LEU A 37 35.67 53.76 3.52
N GLN A 38 36.64 53.83 4.43
CA GLN A 38 37.43 52.66 4.81
C GLN A 38 36.58 51.60 5.55
N GLN A 39 35.66 52.03 6.41
CA GLN A 39 34.73 51.12 7.10
C GLN A 39 33.75 50.47 6.12
N ASP A 40 33.20 51.24 5.17
CA ASP A 40 32.28 50.72 4.15
C ASP A 40 32.95 49.67 3.25
N VAL A 41 34.22 49.88 2.88
CA VAL A 41 35.00 48.89 2.12
C VAL A 41 35.24 47.60 2.92
N GLN A 42 35.47 47.71 4.23
CA GLN A 42 35.61 46.53 5.10
C GLN A 42 34.30 45.75 5.23
N VAL A 43 33.17 46.45 5.40
CA VAL A 43 31.83 45.85 5.43
C VAL A 43 31.51 45.18 4.09
N MET A 44 31.85 45.81 2.97
CA MET A 44 31.65 45.22 1.64
C MET A 44 32.50 43.96 1.44
N THR A 45 33.76 43.97 1.90
CA THR A 45 34.67 42.81 1.80
C THR A 45 34.17 41.62 2.63
N THR A 46 33.70 41.87 3.84
CA THR A 46 33.13 40.81 4.70
C THR A 46 31.85 40.23 4.10
N ARG A 47 30.97 41.08 3.56
CA ARG A 47 29.74 40.64 2.87
C ARG A 47 30.05 39.84 1.61
N LEU A 48 31.05 40.24 0.83
CA LEU A 48 31.50 39.51 -0.36
C LEU A 48 31.98 38.11 0.04
N ARG A 49 32.83 38.01 1.05
CA ARG A 49 33.34 36.74 1.57
C ARG A 49 32.22 35.80 2.04
N VAL A 50 31.24 36.32 2.78
CA VAL A 50 30.07 35.54 3.22
C VAL A 50 29.24 35.09 2.03
N SER A 51 29.11 35.93 1.00
CA SER A 51 28.42 35.55 -0.23
C SER A 51 29.15 34.43 -0.96
N GLU A 52 30.47 34.52 -1.09
CA GLU A 52 31.31 33.47 -1.72
C GLU A 52 31.20 32.14 -0.98
N GLU A 53 31.25 32.16 0.36
CA GLU A 53 31.08 30.96 1.18
C GLU A 53 29.70 30.33 0.97
N ARG A 54 28.63 31.13 0.94
CA ARG A 54 27.27 30.66 0.65
C ARG A 54 27.15 30.06 -0.75
N TYR A 55 27.78 30.66 -1.76
CA TYR A 55 27.80 30.10 -3.12
C TYR A 55 28.57 28.78 -3.19
N ALA A 56 29.70 28.67 -2.48
CA ALA A 56 30.46 27.43 -2.39
C ALA A 56 29.63 26.32 -1.73
N ASP A 57 28.91 26.63 -0.66
CA ASP A 57 28.04 25.67 0.03
C ASP A 57 26.83 25.27 -0.82
N LEU A 58 26.21 26.22 -1.53
CA LEU A 58 25.12 25.92 -2.45
C LEU A 58 25.60 24.98 -3.56
N ARG A 59 26.79 25.22 -4.11
CA ARG A 59 27.39 24.36 -5.14
C ARG A 59 27.64 22.95 -4.61
N ARG A 60 28.16 22.80 -3.39
CA ARG A 60 28.33 21.48 -2.76
C ARG A 60 27.00 20.75 -2.57
N LYS A 61 25.97 21.46 -2.07
CA LYS A 61 24.63 20.89 -1.90
C LYS A 61 24.04 20.46 -3.24
N LEU A 62 24.20 21.26 -4.28
CA LEU A 62 23.75 20.93 -5.63
C LEU A 62 24.42 19.65 -6.14
N GLN A 63 25.74 19.52 -5.98
CA GLN A 63 26.47 18.30 -6.37
C GLN A 63 25.98 17.05 -5.63
N LEU A 64 25.70 17.16 -4.33
CA LEU A 64 25.14 16.06 -3.55
C LEU A 64 23.71 15.71 -4.00
N ILE A 65 22.89 16.70 -4.32
CA ILE A 65 21.55 16.50 -4.86
C ILE A 65 21.62 15.80 -6.22
N GLU A 66 22.51 16.24 -7.11
CA GLU A 66 22.72 15.60 -8.42
C GLU A 66 23.16 14.14 -8.27
N GLN A 67 24.11 13.87 -7.38
CA GLN A 67 24.54 12.50 -7.09
C GLN A 67 23.40 11.64 -6.54
N ASN A 68 22.64 12.16 -5.57
CA ASN A 68 21.49 11.45 -5.02
C ASN A 68 20.41 11.22 -6.07
N LEU A 69 20.13 12.20 -6.92
CA LEU A 69 19.17 12.07 -8.02
C LEU A 69 19.57 10.96 -8.98
N LEU A 70 20.86 10.89 -9.37
CA LEU A 70 21.36 9.82 -10.24
C LEU A 70 21.27 8.45 -9.57
N LEU A 71 21.57 8.35 -8.27
CA LEU A 71 21.43 7.11 -7.52
C LEU A 71 19.97 6.66 -7.43
N HIS A 72 19.06 7.58 -7.10
CA HIS A 72 17.63 7.31 -7.06
C HIS A 72 17.08 6.92 -8.43
N GLN A 73 17.48 7.60 -9.50
CA GLN A 73 17.07 7.26 -10.85
C GLN A 73 17.51 5.84 -11.25
N LYS A 74 18.76 5.46 -10.93
CA LYS A 74 19.26 4.10 -11.19
C LYS A 74 18.50 3.05 -10.39
N LYS A 75 18.27 3.30 -9.10
CA LYS A 75 17.50 2.42 -8.22
C LYS A 75 16.07 2.24 -8.74
N ASN A 76 15.39 3.34 -9.05
CA ASN A 76 14.02 3.31 -9.59
C ASN A 76 13.96 2.58 -10.93
N GLN A 77 14.96 2.74 -11.79
CA GLN A 77 15.03 2.01 -13.06
C GLN A 77 15.21 0.51 -12.84
N GLN A 78 15.98 0.10 -11.83
CA GLN A 78 16.13 -1.30 -11.47
C GLN A 78 14.83 -1.87 -10.89
N GLU A 79 14.18 -1.15 -9.96
CA GLU A 79 12.90 -1.55 -9.39
C GLU A 79 11.82 -1.68 -10.47
N LEU A 80 11.77 -0.76 -11.43
CA LEU A 80 10.82 -0.82 -12.55
C LEU A 80 11.07 -2.05 -13.44
N LYS A 81 12.32 -2.44 -13.68
CA LYS A 81 12.64 -3.67 -14.41
C LYS A 81 12.22 -4.92 -13.64
N THR A 82 12.44 -4.95 -12.33
CA THR A 82 11.99 -6.06 -11.48
C THR A 82 10.47 -6.16 -11.49
N LEU A 83 9.76 -5.06 -11.27
CA LEU A 83 8.29 -5.02 -11.33
C LEU A 83 7.75 -5.47 -12.69
N GLN A 84 8.40 -5.08 -13.79
CA GLN A 84 8.03 -5.55 -15.12
C GLN A 84 8.20 -7.07 -15.27
N SER A 85 9.28 -7.64 -14.71
CA SER A 85 9.49 -9.09 -14.67
C SER A 85 8.40 -9.78 -13.86
N ASP A 86 8.09 -9.27 -12.67
CA ASP A 86 7.09 -9.83 -11.77
C ASP A 86 5.70 -9.81 -12.44
N VAL A 87 5.34 -8.71 -13.13
CA VAL A 87 4.08 -8.61 -13.88
C VAL A 87 4.00 -9.66 -15.00
N LEU A 88 5.11 -9.91 -15.70
CA LEU A 88 5.15 -10.95 -16.74
C LEU A 88 5.00 -12.36 -16.14
N GLU A 89 5.59 -12.60 -14.96
CA GLU A 89 5.43 -13.86 -14.24
C GLU A 89 3.99 -14.06 -13.76
N VAL A 90 3.38 -13.05 -13.13
CA VAL A 90 1.97 -13.08 -12.73
C VAL A 90 1.07 -13.37 -13.93
N LYS A 91 1.31 -12.74 -15.09
CA LYS A 91 0.55 -13.01 -16.31
C LYS A 91 0.68 -14.47 -16.78
N ARG A 92 1.86 -15.08 -16.63
CA ARG A 92 2.06 -16.51 -16.93
C ARG A 92 1.32 -17.40 -15.94
N LEU A 93 1.36 -17.08 -14.65
CA LEU A 93 0.65 -17.82 -13.61
C LEU A 93 -0.86 -17.77 -13.82
N VAL A 94 -1.42 -16.61 -14.17
CA VAL A 94 -2.85 -16.46 -14.49
C VAL A 94 -3.25 -17.34 -15.67
N ARG A 95 -2.46 -17.36 -16.76
CA ARG A 95 -2.72 -18.26 -17.90
C ARG A 95 -2.65 -19.72 -17.51
N SER A 96 -1.64 -20.12 -16.73
CA SER A 96 -1.54 -21.50 -16.25
C SER A 96 -2.70 -21.89 -15.35
N MET A 97 -3.22 -20.96 -14.56
CA MET A 97 -4.40 -21.19 -13.71
C MET A 97 -5.67 -21.34 -14.55
N GLU A 98 -5.84 -20.51 -15.58
CA GLU A 98 -6.93 -20.64 -16.56
C GLU A 98 -6.92 -22.02 -17.23
N ASP A 99 -5.75 -22.48 -17.70
CA ASP A 99 -5.60 -23.81 -18.32
C ASP A 99 -5.95 -24.95 -17.35
N ARG A 100 -5.54 -24.84 -16.07
CA ARG A 100 -5.88 -25.80 -15.03
C ARG A 100 -7.38 -25.81 -14.74
N ILE A 101 -8.02 -24.64 -14.66
CA ILE A 101 -9.48 -24.54 -14.47
C ILE A 101 -10.21 -25.21 -15.62
N VAL A 102 -9.82 -24.95 -16.87
CA VAL A 102 -10.41 -25.60 -18.04
C VAL A 102 -10.22 -27.13 -17.98
N THR A 103 -9.06 -27.60 -17.51
CA THR A 103 -8.79 -29.03 -17.33
C THR A 103 -9.70 -29.64 -16.27
N VAL A 104 -9.85 -28.97 -15.11
CA VAL A 104 -10.76 -29.40 -14.05
C VAL A 104 -12.21 -29.45 -14.55
N ILE A 105 -12.64 -28.46 -15.33
CA ILE A 105 -13.99 -28.47 -15.94
C ILE A 105 -14.17 -29.69 -16.85
N LYS A 106 -13.16 -30.03 -17.67
CA LYS A 106 -13.21 -31.22 -18.55
C LYS A 106 -13.27 -32.51 -17.73
N GLU A 107 -12.48 -32.62 -16.67
CA GLU A 107 -12.50 -33.79 -15.78
C GLU A 107 -13.84 -33.92 -15.06
N LEU A 108 -14.44 -32.81 -14.61
CA LEU A 108 -15.78 -32.80 -14.03
C LEU A 108 -16.86 -33.22 -15.03
N GLN A 109 -16.71 -32.89 -16.32
CA GLN A 109 -17.62 -33.34 -17.37
C GLN A 109 -17.44 -34.83 -17.70
N LEU A 110 -16.21 -35.35 -17.63
CA LEU A 110 -15.91 -36.77 -17.85
C LEU A 110 -16.27 -37.64 -16.64
N THR A 111 -16.33 -37.05 -15.44
CA THR A 111 -16.84 -37.73 -14.25
C THR A 111 -18.33 -37.97 -14.47
N SER A 112 -18.71 -39.25 -14.57
CA SER A 112 -20.08 -39.69 -14.84
C SER A 112 -21.10 -38.90 -14.01
N LYS A 113 -22.15 -38.39 -14.64
CA LYS A 113 -23.24 -37.75 -13.89
C LYS A 113 -23.77 -38.77 -12.90
N LYS A 114 -24.04 -38.34 -11.67
CA LYS A 114 -24.63 -39.22 -10.64
C LYS A 114 -25.86 -39.98 -11.17
N GLU A 115 -26.61 -39.33 -12.06
CA GLU A 115 -27.74 -39.88 -12.81
C GLU A 115 -27.37 -41.13 -13.64
N ASP A 116 -26.26 -41.12 -14.36
CA ASP A 116 -25.81 -42.25 -15.19
C ASP A 116 -25.37 -43.43 -14.33
N VAL A 117 -24.76 -43.16 -13.16
CA VAL A 117 -24.38 -44.19 -12.18
C VAL A 117 -25.61 -44.81 -11.50
N ASP A 118 -26.63 -44.00 -11.19
CA ASP A 118 -27.90 -44.47 -10.62
C ASP A 118 -28.69 -45.33 -11.63
N VAL A 119 -28.65 -44.96 -12.92
CA VAL A 119 -29.24 -45.76 -14.01
C VAL A 119 -28.51 -47.09 -14.16
N LEU A 120 -27.17 -47.09 -14.16
CA LEU A 120 -26.38 -48.30 -14.22
C LEU A 120 -26.63 -49.21 -13.01
N LYS A 121 -26.76 -48.63 -11.81
CA LYS A 121 -27.13 -49.36 -10.59
C LYS A 121 -28.49 -50.04 -10.72
N ARG A 122 -29.50 -49.35 -11.27
CA ARG A 122 -30.82 -49.95 -11.57
C ARG A 122 -30.73 -51.08 -12.59
N TYR A 123 -29.92 -50.95 -13.64
CA TYR A 123 -29.73 -52.02 -14.60
C TYR A 123 -29.03 -53.23 -13.97
N VAL A 124 -28.04 -53.01 -13.10
CA VAL A 124 -27.38 -54.10 -12.36
C VAL A 124 -28.33 -54.78 -11.38
N GLU A 125 -29.15 -54.02 -10.64
CA GLU A 125 -30.17 -54.57 -9.73
C GLU A 125 -31.26 -55.36 -10.47
N MET A 126 -31.64 -54.93 -11.68
CA MET A 126 -32.60 -55.65 -12.52
C MET A 126 -32.00 -56.91 -13.16
N TRP A 127 -30.67 -56.93 -13.32
CA TRP A 127 -29.95 -58.05 -13.91
C TRP A 127 -29.49 -59.08 -12.87
N ASP A 128 -29.77 -58.87 -11.59
CA ASP A 128 -29.48 -59.83 -10.53
C ASP A 128 -30.33 -61.11 -10.72
N PRO A 129 -29.73 -62.23 -11.18
CA PRO A 129 -30.46 -63.46 -11.50
C PRO A 129 -31.07 -64.11 -10.25
N ILE A 130 -30.66 -63.69 -9.05
CA ILE A 130 -31.14 -64.22 -7.77
C ILE A 130 -32.60 -63.79 -7.50
N ARG A 131 -33.08 -62.72 -8.14
CA ARG A 131 -34.47 -62.23 -8.00
C ARG A 131 -35.44 -62.79 -9.03
N PHE A 132 -34.97 -63.57 -10.00
CA PHE A 132 -35.87 -64.29 -10.91
C PHE A 132 -36.42 -65.52 -10.19
N VAL A 133 -37.46 -65.27 -9.40
CA VAL A 133 -38.24 -66.30 -8.72
C VAL A 133 -38.86 -67.22 -9.78
N SER A 134 -38.64 -68.53 -9.69
CA SER A 134 -39.34 -69.47 -10.59
C SER A 134 -40.84 -69.48 -10.26
N PHE A 135 -41.71 -69.78 -11.22
CA PHE A 135 -43.15 -69.85 -11.02
C PHE A 135 -43.54 -70.72 -9.80
N GLU A 136 -42.83 -71.83 -9.61
CA GLU A 136 -43.03 -72.76 -8.49
C GLU A 136 -42.70 -72.17 -7.12
N GLN A 137 -41.70 -71.27 -7.05
CA GLN A 137 -41.33 -70.59 -5.80
C GLN A 137 -42.34 -69.49 -5.45
N VAL A 138 -42.96 -68.84 -6.44
CA VAL A 138 -44.04 -67.87 -6.21
C VAL A 138 -45.30 -68.58 -5.69
N GLU A 139 -45.63 -69.73 -6.26
CA GLU A 139 -46.80 -70.52 -5.86
C GLU A 139 -46.70 -71.00 -4.40
N LYS A 140 -45.52 -71.48 -3.97
CA LYS A 140 -45.26 -71.82 -2.56
C LYS A 140 -45.42 -70.65 -1.59
N ILE A 141 -44.98 -69.45 -1.97
CA ILE A 141 -45.11 -68.25 -1.12
C ILE A 141 -46.58 -67.82 -0.99
N ILE A 142 -47.39 -68.02 -2.04
CA ILE A 142 -48.82 -67.73 -2.03
C ILE A 142 -49.55 -68.77 -1.16
N ASP A 143 -49.25 -70.05 -1.31
CA ASP A 143 -49.84 -71.12 -0.50
C ASP A 143 -49.48 -70.98 0.99
N GLU A 144 -48.24 -70.59 1.34
CA GLU A 144 -47.87 -70.30 2.73
C GLU A 144 -48.60 -69.09 3.32
N LYS A 145 -48.92 -68.08 2.50
CA LYS A 145 -49.64 -66.88 2.94
C LYS A 145 -51.16 -67.08 3.00
N MET A 146 -51.71 -67.95 2.15
CA MET A 146 -53.15 -68.25 2.09
C MET A 146 -53.54 -69.42 3.00
N GLY A 147 -52.61 -70.32 3.32
CA GLY A 147 -52.85 -71.54 4.11
C GLY A 147 -52.84 -71.37 5.64
N LYS A 148 -52.50 -70.19 6.17
CA LYS A 148 -52.48 -69.95 7.64
C LYS A 148 -53.63 -69.12 8.19
N HIS A 149 -54.60 -68.73 7.36
CA HIS A 149 -55.73 -67.93 7.84
C HIS A 149 -57.00 -68.74 8.16
N THR A 150 -56.99 -70.06 7.95
CA THR A 150 -58.21 -70.89 8.07
C THR A 150 -58.19 -71.92 9.20
N GLU A 151 -57.06 -72.16 9.87
CA GLU A 151 -56.95 -73.25 10.87
C GLU A 151 -57.01 -72.81 12.35
N GLU A 152 -57.22 -71.54 12.69
CA GLU A 152 -57.35 -71.10 14.10
C GLU A 152 -58.77 -70.61 14.49
N MET A 153 -59.83 -71.02 13.78
CA MET A 153 -61.21 -70.63 14.14
C MET A 153 -62.18 -71.79 14.48
N HIS A 154 -61.73 -73.05 14.55
CA HIS A 154 -62.55 -74.13 15.12
C HIS A 154 -61.70 -75.17 15.87
N GLU A 155 -62.21 -75.58 17.05
CA GLU A 155 -61.65 -76.49 18.08
C GLU A 155 -60.75 -75.75 19.11
N GLU A 156 -61.12 -75.54 20.38
CA GLU A 156 -62.16 -76.06 21.29
C GLU A 156 -62.81 -74.93 22.12
#